data_AF-A0A7C1MUP1-F1
#
_entry.id   AF-A0A7C1MUP1-F1
#
_cell.length_a   1.000
_cell.length_b   1.000
_cell.length_c   1.000
_cell.angle_alpha   90.00
_cell.angle_beta   90.00
_cell.angle_gamma   90.00
#
_symmetry.space_group_name_H-M   'P 1'
#
loop_
_entity.id
_entity.type
_entity.pdbx_description
1 polymer ?
#
loop_
_entity_poly.entity_id
_entity_poly.type
_entity_poly.pdbx_seq_one_letter_code
_entity_poly.pdbx_strand_id
1 'polypeptide(L)'
;MQPGIKIFVMGDMVELGEDSASLHKQAGELARELGVDSCYTLGEQSVHVAEAFGGQARSFSTPDELFAALTKELWEYRGRPINILIKGSRAMKMERIIEQLDESVVRD
;
A
#
# COMPACT_ATOMS: atom_id res chain seq x y z
N MET A 1 -3.76 -11.59 -13.75
CA MET A 1 -2.85 -10.78 -12.90
C MET A 1 -1.54 -10.64 -13.66
N GLN A 2 -0.93 -9.47 -13.72
CA GLN A 2 0.37 -9.32 -14.39
C GLN A 2 1.47 -10.05 -13.61
N PRO A 3 2.46 -10.65 -14.28
CA PRO A 3 3.59 -11.29 -13.61
C PRO A 3 4.49 -10.25 -12.92
N GLY A 4 5.18 -10.66 -11.86
CA GLY A 4 6.12 -9.81 -11.11
C GLY A 4 5.83 -9.76 -9.62
N ILE A 5 6.64 -8.98 -8.89
CA ILE A 5 6.41 -8.66 -7.48
C ILE A 5 5.13 -7.82 -7.37
N LYS A 6 4.31 -8.07 -6.35
CA LYS A 6 3.02 -7.43 -6.13
C LYS A 6 3.04 -6.68 -4.80
N ILE A 7 2.86 -5.37 -4.87
CA ILE A 7 2.82 -4.49 -3.69
C ILE A 7 1.44 -3.86 -3.64
N PHE A 8 0.79 -3.92 -2.48
CA PHE A 8 -0.48 -3.26 -2.24
C PHE A 8 -0.31 -2.11 -1.25
N VAL A 9 -0.68 -0.90 -1.65
CA VAL A 9 -0.63 0.30 -0.82
C VAL A 9 -2.06 0.81 -0.59
N MET A 10 -2.48 0.90 0.67
CA MET A 10 -3.85 1.23 1.04
C MET A 10 -3.93 2.37 2.05
N GLY A 11 -4.57 3.47 1.66
CA GLY A 11 -4.97 4.53 2.59
C GLY A 11 -6.38 4.30 3.13
N ASP A 12 -6.75 5.08 4.14
CA ASP A 12 -8.09 5.01 4.74
C ASP A 12 -9.20 5.29 3.72
N MET A 13 -10.26 4.47 3.81
CA MET A 13 -11.52 4.63 3.09
C MET A 13 -12.57 5.25 4.03
N VAL A 14 -12.61 6.57 4.09
CA VAL A 14 -13.38 7.34 5.09
C VAL A 14 -14.89 7.17 4.91
N GLU A 15 -15.34 6.86 3.69
CA GLU A 15 -16.77 6.76 3.35
C GLU A 15 -17.43 5.46 3.83
N LEU A 16 -16.71 4.55 4.48
CA LEU A 16 -17.21 3.22 4.85
C LEU A 16 -18.05 3.18 6.15
N GLY A 17 -18.05 4.23 6.95
CA GLY A 17 -18.86 4.31 8.17
C GLY A 17 -18.58 3.18 9.17
N GLU A 18 -19.64 2.61 9.75
CA GLU A 18 -19.56 1.58 10.80
C GLU A 18 -18.86 0.29 10.32
N ASP A 19 -18.92 0.00 9.02
CA ASP A 19 -18.31 -1.19 8.42
C ASP A 19 -16.81 -1.01 8.12
N SER A 20 -16.23 0.17 8.38
CA SER A 20 -14.85 0.51 8.05
C SER A 20 -13.86 -0.57 8.47
N ALA A 21 -13.86 -0.98 9.75
CA ALA A 21 -12.91 -1.97 10.24
C ALA A 21 -13.06 -3.33 9.54
N SER A 22 -14.30 -3.80 9.37
CA SER A 22 -14.61 -5.08 8.71
C SER A 22 -14.18 -5.08 7.24
N LEU A 23 -14.46 -4.01 6.51
CA LEU A 23 -14.14 -3.91 5.09
C LEU A 23 -12.63 -3.71 4.84
N HIS A 24 -11.93 -2.94 5.69
CA HIS A 24 -10.47 -2.86 5.63
C HIS A 24 -9.81 -4.21 5.94
N LYS A 25 -10.32 -4.93 6.94
CA LYS A 25 -9.86 -6.29 7.26
C LYS A 25 -10.05 -7.24 6.06
N GLN A 26 -11.23 -7.25 5.44
CA GLN A 26 -11.51 -8.07 4.24
C GLN A 26 -10.55 -7.75 3.09
N ALA A 27 -10.20 -6.47 2.90
CA ALA A 27 -9.22 -6.08 1.88
C ALA A 27 -7.82 -6.67 2.16
N GLY A 28 -7.39 -6.68 3.43
CA GLY A 28 -6.13 -7.31 3.84
C GLY A 28 -6.11 -8.83 3.65
N GLU A 29 -7.20 -9.51 4.05
CA GLU A 29 -7.38 -10.95 3.87
C GLU A 29 -7.32 -11.33 2.39
N LEU A 30 -8.07 -10.60 1.55
CA LEU A 30 -8.10 -10.83 0.11
C LEU A 30 -6.72 -10.59 -0.54
N ALA A 31 -6.02 -9.52 -0.17
CA ALA A 31 -4.67 -9.25 -0.69
C ALA A 31 -3.71 -10.42 -0.37
N ARG A 32 -3.78 -10.98 0.84
CA ARG A 32 -3.00 -12.15 1.23
C ARG A 32 -3.39 -13.39 0.43
N GLU A 33 -4.69 -13.66 0.28
CA GLU A 33 -5.20 -14.80 -0.49
C GLU A 33 -4.80 -14.75 -1.97
N LEU A 34 -4.72 -13.55 -2.54
CA LEU A 34 -4.24 -13.31 -3.91
C LEU A 34 -2.71 -13.37 -4.04
N GLY A 35 -2.00 -13.66 -2.95
CA GLY A 35 -0.56 -13.81 -2.88
C GLY A 35 0.19 -12.52 -3.19
N VAL A 36 -0.34 -11.37 -2.79
CA VAL A 36 0.43 -10.11 -2.79
C VAL A 36 1.67 -10.28 -1.91
N ASP A 37 2.81 -9.76 -2.35
CA ASP A 37 4.10 -9.96 -1.68
C ASP A 37 4.27 -9.04 -0.47
N SER A 38 3.86 -7.77 -0.57
CA SER A 38 3.94 -6.82 0.55
C SER A 38 2.77 -5.83 0.58
N CYS A 39 2.44 -5.36 1.78
CA CYS A 39 1.36 -4.43 2.03
C CYS A 39 1.84 -3.21 2.82
N TYR A 40 1.39 -2.03 2.40
CA TYR A 40 1.70 -0.75 3.02
C TYR A 40 0.41 -0.03 3.32
N THR A 41 0.25 0.52 4.52
CA THR A 41 -0.97 1.22 4.90
C THR A 41 -0.68 2.63 5.40
N LEU A 42 -1.62 3.55 5.14
CA LEU A 42 -1.51 4.95 5.56
C LEU A 42 -2.83 5.40 6.20
N GLY A 43 -2.77 5.68 7.50
CA GLY A 43 -3.92 6.16 8.26
C GLY A 43 -4.36 5.22 9.37
N GLU A 44 -5.41 5.63 10.09
CA GLU A 44 -5.86 4.96 11.31
C GLU A 44 -6.72 3.74 11.02
N GLN A 45 -7.55 3.78 9.98
CA GLN A 45 -8.48 2.69 9.64
C GLN A 45 -7.80 1.58 8.84
N SER A 46 -6.85 1.96 7.99
CA SER A 46 -6.11 1.04 7.13
C SER A 46 -5.13 0.15 7.90
N VAL A 47 -4.91 0.37 9.20
CA VAL A 47 -4.19 -0.57 10.08
C VAL A 47 -4.83 -1.97 10.05
N HIS A 48 -6.16 -2.06 9.94
CA HIS A 48 -6.87 -3.33 9.86
C HIS A 48 -6.54 -4.12 8.59
N VAL A 49 -6.14 -3.44 7.50
CA VAL A 49 -5.64 -4.10 6.29
C VAL A 49 -4.32 -4.79 6.60
N ALA A 50 -3.39 -4.08 7.25
CA ALA A 50 -2.07 -4.60 7.59
C ALA A 50 -2.16 -5.78 8.56
N GLU A 51 -3.01 -5.66 9.60
CA GLU A 51 -3.25 -6.72 10.59
C GLU A 51 -3.77 -8.00 9.93
N ALA A 52 -4.74 -7.89 9.01
CA ALA A 52 -5.33 -9.05 8.34
C ALA A 52 -4.40 -9.65 7.27
N PHE A 53 -3.59 -8.81 6.63
CA PHE A 53 -2.59 -9.24 5.64
C PHE A 53 -1.47 -10.07 6.29
N GLY A 54 -0.94 -9.64 7.43
CA GLY A 54 0.07 -10.37 8.21
C GLY A 54 1.51 -9.88 8.04
N GLY A 55 2.49 -10.75 8.24
CA GLY A 55 3.89 -10.39 8.54
C GLY A 55 4.66 -9.59 7.48
N GLN A 56 4.14 -9.46 6.25
CA GLN A 56 4.72 -8.61 5.21
C GLN A 56 3.99 -7.26 5.05
N ALA A 57 3.16 -6.88 6.02
CA ALA A 57 2.53 -5.57 6.08
C ALA A 57 3.31 -4.57 6.95
N ARG A 58 3.24 -3.29 6.59
CA ARG A 58 3.77 -2.17 7.37
C ARG A 58 2.75 -1.02 7.37
N SER A 59 2.49 -0.43 8.53
CA SER A 59 1.56 0.69 8.70
C SER A 59 2.30 1.98 8.99
N PHE A 60 1.83 3.08 8.41
CA PHE A 60 2.46 4.41 8.51
C PHE A 60 1.43 5.48 8.84
N SER A 61 1.90 6.56 9.48
CA SER A 61 1.06 7.72 9.80
C SER A 61 1.29 8.88 8.85
N THR A 62 2.39 8.86 8.09
CA THR A 62 2.74 9.92 7.14
C THR A 62 3.08 9.37 5.75
N PRO A 63 2.79 10.13 4.67
CA PRO A 63 3.20 9.76 3.32
C PRO A 63 4.71 9.57 3.17
N ASP A 64 5.51 10.41 3.83
CA ASP A 64 6.98 10.40 3.69
C ASP A 64 7.60 9.13 4.30
N GLU A 65 7.11 8.67 5.45
CA GLU A 65 7.57 7.40 6.05
C GLU A 65 7.20 6.22 5.16
N LEU A 66 5.97 6.21 4.63
CA LEU A 66 5.51 5.18 3.70
C LEU A 66 6.38 5.15 2.45
N PHE A 67 6.63 6.32 1.85
CA PHE A 67 7.44 6.45 0.64
C PHE A 67 8.88 6.00 0.86
N ALA A 68 9.51 6.39 1.97
CA ALA A 68 10.86 5.96 2.30
C ALA A 68 10.95 4.43 2.43
N ALA A 69 9.98 3.81 3.11
CA ALA A 69 9.94 2.35 3.28
C ALA A 69 9.66 1.61 1.97
N LEU A 70 8.73 2.13 1.15
CA LEU A 70 8.40 1.58 -0.16
C LEU A 70 9.60 1.66 -1.11
N THR A 71 10.23 2.82 -1.20
CA THR A 71 11.40 3.05 -2.06
C THR A 71 12.53 2.08 -1.72
N LYS A 72 12.79 1.84 -0.44
CA LYS A 72 13.79 0.85 -0.01
C LYS A 72 13.49 -0.55 -0.54
N GLU A 73 12.24 -1.00 -0.48
CA GLU A 73 11.86 -2.31 -1.03
C GLU A 73 11.93 -2.34 -2.57
N LEU A 74 11.57 -1.25 -3.25
CA LEU A 74 11.72 -1.16 -4.71
C LEU A 74 13.18 -1.27 -5.14
N TRP A 75 14.11 -0.66 -4.39
CA TRP A 75 15.55 -0.80 -4.63
C TRP A 75 16.04 -2.25 -4.48
N GLU A 76 15.51 -3.00 -3.51
CA GLU A 76 15.83 -4.42 -3.32
C GLU A 76 15.35 -5.28 -4.51
N TYR A 77 14.30 -4.84 -5.20
CA TYR A 77 13.76 -5.51 -6.39
C TYR A 77 14.22 -4.90 -7.72
N ARG A 78 15.21 -4.00 -7.71
CA ARG A 78 15.71 -3.33 -8.93
C ARG A 78 16.03 -4.36 -10.03
N GLY A 79 15.52 -4.10 -11.24
CA GLY A 79 15.70 -4.98 -12.40
C GLY A 79 14.69 -6.13 -12.49
N ARG A 80 13.70 -6.21 -11.60
CA ARG A 80 12.58 -7.15 -11.65
C ARG A 80 11.27 -6.43 -12.01
N PRO A 81 10.31 -7.08 -12.66
CA PRO A 81 8.98 -6.50 -12.87
C PRO A 81 8.24 -6.37 -11.52
N ILE A 82 7.67 -5.19 -11.26
CA ILE A 82 6.93 -4.86 -10.05
C ILE A 82 5.57 -4.28 -10.44
N ASN A 83 4.52 -4.72 -9.77
CA ASN A 83 3.15 -4.22 -9.91
C ASN A 83 2.73 -3.61 -8.58
N ILE A 84 2.44 -2.32 -8.57
CA ILE A 84 2.00 -1.59 -7.38
C ILE A 84 0.55 -1.18 -7.58
N LEU A 85 -0.33 -1.58 -6.66
CA LEU A 85 -1.70 -1.07 -6.57
C LEU A 85 -1.78 -0.07 -5.43
N ILE A 86 -2.16 1.16 -5.74
CA ILE A 86 -2.38 2.21 -4.74
C ILE A 86 -3.87 2.54 -4.69
N LYS A 87 -4.46 2.47 -3.50
CA LYS A 87 -5.88 2.75 -3.28
C LYS A 87 -6.08 3.54 -1.98
N GLY A 88 -7.05 4.43 -1.97
CA GLY A 88 -7.49 5.17 -0.78
C GLY A 88 -8.68 6.06 -1.11
N SER A 89 -9.25 6.72 -0.10
CA SER A 89 -10.21 7.82 -0.32
C SER A 89 -9.52 9.04 -0.93
N ARG A 90 -10.29 9.96 -1.51
CA ARG A 90 -9.74 11.21 -2.08
C ARG A 90 -9.10 12.10 -1.01
N ALA A 91 -9.62 12.04 0.22
CA ALA A 91 -9.10 12.83 1.33
C ALA A 91 -7.65 12.44 1.72
N MET A 92 -7.29 11.17 1.52
CA MET A 92 -5.94 10.65 1.82
C MET A 92 -4.87 11.16 0.85
N LYS A 93 -5.26 11.65 -0.33
CA LYS A 93 -4.33 12.18 -1.35
C LYS A 93 -3.20 11.20 -1.70
N MET A 94 -3.56 9.93 -1.92
CA MET A 94 -2.60 8.86 -2.20
C MET A 94 -1.81 9.08 -3.50
N GLU A 95 -2.30 9.97 -4.39
CA GLU A 95 -1.57 10.44 -5.57
C GLU A 95 -0.18 11.00 -5.24
N ARG A 96 0.03 11.54 -4.03
CA ARG A 96 1.34 12.01 -3.57
C ARG A 96 2.41 10.91 -3.58
N ILE A 97 2.02 9.67 -3.28
CA ILE A 97 2.94 8.53 -3.33
C ILE A 97 3.33 8.24 -4.78
N ILE A 98 2.39 8.39 -5.72
CA ILE A 98 2.64 8.22 -7.16
C ILE A 98 3.59 9.31 -7.65
N GLU A 99 3.28 10.57 -7.33
CA GLU A 99 4.09 11.73 -7.72
C GLU A 99 5.55 11.60 -7.23
N GLN A 100 5.76 11.17 -5.98
CA GLN A 100 7.11 10.96 -5.44
C GLN A 100 7.84 9.79 -6.13
N LEU A 101 7.12 8.71 -6.49
CA LEU A 101 7.69 7.59 -7.24
C LEU A 101 8.12 8.02 -8.65
N ASP A 102 7.28 8.75 -9.38
CA ASP A 102 7.60 9.26 -10.71
C ASP A 102 8.80 10.21 -10.68
N GLU A 103 8.86 11.13 -9.70
CA GLU A 103 10.03 12.00 -9.52
C GLU A 103 11.32 11.23 -9.26
N SER A 104 11.25 10.12 -8.51
CA SER A 104 12.43 9.27 -8.24
C SER A 104 12.92 8.52 -9.49
N VAL A 105 12.00 8.13 -10.40
CA VAL A 105 12.34 7.45 -11.66
C VAL A 105 12.95 8.43 -12.68
N VAL A 106 12.56 9.70 -12.65
CA VAL A 106 13.09 10.74 -13.55
C VAL A 106 14.50 11.21 -13.14
N ARG A 107 14.92 10.96 -11.89
CA ARG A 107 16.20 11.44 -11.34
C ARG A 107 17.34 10.41 -11.39
N ASP A 108 17.07 9.16 -11.74
CA ASP A 108 18.06 8.11 -12.02
C ASP A 108 18.32 7.95 -13.53
#